data_AF-S3DY93-F1
#
_entry.id   AF-S3DY93-F1
#
_cell.length_a   1.000
_cell.length_b   1.000
_cell.length_c   1.000
_cell.angle_alpha   90.00
_cell.angle_beta   90.00
_cell.angle_gamma   90.00
#
_symmetry.space_group_name_H-M   'P 1'
#
loop_
_entity.id
_entity.type
_entity.pdbx_description
1 polymer ?
#
loop_
_entity_poly.entity_id
_entity_poly.type
_entity_poly.pdbx_seq_one_letter_code
_entity_poly.pdbx_strand_id
1 'polypeptide(L)'
;MSNSPLRVVIRVCVTDIPANPQERVYRLGCDFAEQILRRPYNNNLRDDCHDAMHFLPNCESENSLRAWFVYDFNVTEPLDKTQVLTISHAVYHATRQGEPWWVRSLRRGKLVS
;
A
#
# COMPACT_ATOMS: atom_id res chain seq x y z
N MET A 1 -5.15 8.63 15.77
CA MET A 1 -5.28 7.41 14.94
C MET A 1 -4.19 6.45 15.39
N SER A 2 -4.42 5.14 15.44
CA SER A 2 -3.48 4.22 16.09
C SER A 2 -2.14 4.17 15.36
N ASN A 3 -1.04 4.52 16.05
CA ASN A 3 0.35 4.31 15.62
C ASN A 3 0.75 2.83 15.56
N SER A 4 -0.23 1.91 15.47
CA SER A 4 0.04 0.49 15.41
C SER A 4 0.54 0.12 14.00
N PRO A 5 1.55 -0.75 13.89
CA PRO A 5 2.00 -1.27 12.61
C PRO A 5 0.87 -1.94 11.82
N LEU A 6 0.81 -1.66 10.52
CA LEU A 6 -0.20 -2.17 9.61
C LEU A 6 0.45 -2.58 8.28
N ARG A 7 0.30 -3.85 7.91
CA ARG A 7 0.63 -4.32 6.56
C ARG A 7 -0.57 -4.16 5.65
N VAL A 8 -0.35 -3.48 4.53
CA VAL A 8 -1.35 -3.29 3.47
C VAL A 8 -0.89 -3.98 2.21
N VAL A 9 -1.79 -4.77 1.62
CA VAL A 9 -1.58 -5.45 0.34
C VAL A 9 -2.61 -4.93 -0.65
N ILE A 10 -2.17 -4.32 -1.75
CA ILE A 10 -3.05 -3.71 -2.75
C ILE A 10 -2.91 -4.46 -4.07
N ARG A 11 -4.03 -4.88 -4.65
CA ARG A 11 -4.09 -5.34 -6.03
C ARG A 11 -4.63 -4.22 -6.91
N VAL A 12 -3.85 -3.83 -7.92
CA VAL A 12 -4.21 -2.71 -8.80
C VAL A 12 -3.68 -2.94 -10.20
N CYS A 13 -4.35 -2.38 -11.21
CA CYS A 13 -3.79 -2.30 -12.55
C CYS A 13 -2.64 -1.30 -12.56
N VAL A 14 -1.44 -1.71 -13.00
CA VAL A 14 -0.26 -0.83 -12.93
C VAL A 14 -0.41 0.45 -13.73
N THR A 15 -1.19 0.41 -14.82
CA THR A 15 -1.48 1.57 -15.67
C THR A 15 -2.52 2.52 -15.08
N ASP A 16 -3.23 2.12 -14.01
CA ASP A 16 -4.16 3.02 -13.29
C ASP A 16 -3.39 4.01 -12.39
N ILE A 17 -2.12 3.72 -12.07
CA ILE A 17 -1.28 4.55 -11.19
C ILE A 17 -0.69 5.70 -12.03
N PRO A 18 -0.96 6.98 -11.68
CA PRO A 18 -0.52 8.16 -12.46
C PRO A 18 0.94 8.51 -12.20
N ALA A 19 1.84 7.58 -12.54
CA ALA A 19 3.27 7.79 -12.43
C ALA A 19 4.01 6.96 -13.48
N ASN A 20 5.24 7.38 -13.76
CA ASN A 20 6.16 6.59 -14.57
C ASN A 20 6.45 5.26 -13.87
N PRO A 21 6.75 4.18 -14.61
CA PRO A 21 6.88 2.83 -14.06
C PRO A 21 7.69 2.73 -12.76
N GLN A 22 8.85 3.39 -12.69
CA GLN A 22 9.75 3.36 -11.53
C GLN A 22 9.18 4.06 -10.28
N GLU A 23 8.25 4.99 -10.47
CA GLU A 23 7.68 5.82 -9.41
C GLU A 23 6.34 5.27 -8.89
N ARG A 24 5.74 4.29 -9.57
CA ARG A 24 4.39 3.80 -9.26
C ARG A 24 4.26 3.21 -7.86
N VAL A 25 5.29 2.48 -7.40
CA VAL A 25 5.30 1.91 -6.04
C VAL A 25 5.21 3.02 -5.00
N TYR A 26 6.01 4.06 -5.15
CA TYR A 26 5.99 5.22 -4.25
C TYR A 26 4.67 5.99 -4.38
N ARG A 27 4.24 6.32 -5.60
CA ARG A 27 3.02 7.10 -5.85
C ARG A 27 1.78 6.44 -5.27
N LEU A 28 1.61 5.14 -5.48
CA LEU A 28 0.47 4.40 -4.93
C LEU A 28 0.48 4.38 -3.39
N GLY A 29 1.67 4.27 -2.79
CA GLY A 29 1.83 4.34 -1.32
C GLY A 29 1.41 5.70 -0.77
N CYS A 30 1.85 6.79 -1.41
CA CYS A 30 1.45 8.17 -1.06
C CYS A 30 -0.05 8.37 -1.18
N ASP A 31 -0.62 8.03 -2.35
CA ASP A 31 -2.04 8.19 -2.59
C ASP A 31 -2.89 7.40 -1.58
N PHE A 32 -2.46 6.18 -1.23
CA PHE A 32 -3.15 5.36 -0.23
C PHE A 32 -3.06 5.97 1.17
N ALA A 33 -1.87 6.42 1.58
CA ALA A 33 -1.68 7.06 2.88
C ALA A 33 -2.57 8.31 3.03
N GLU A 34 -2.57 9.17 2.01
CA GLU A 34 -3.31 10.43 2.03
C GLU A 34 -4.83 10.22 1.95
N GLN A 35 -5.29 9.40 1.02
CA GLN A 35 -6.73 9.26 0.74
C GLN A 35 -7.41 8.28 1.69
N ILE A 36 -6.74 7.20 2.07
CA ILE A 36 -7.34 6.09 2.84
C ILE A 36 -6.94 6.17 4.32
N LEU A 37 -5.66 6.36 4.63
CA LEU A 37 -5.19 6.48 6.02
C LEU A 37 -5.30 7.91 6.57
N ARG A 38 -5.60 8.90 5.72
CA ARG A 38 -5.76 10.32 6.08
C ARG A 38 -4.52 10.91 6.76
N ARG A 39 -3.33 10.52 6.28
CA ARG A 39 -2.04 11.05 6.73
C ARG A 39 -0.99 11.05 5.59
N PRO A 40 0.07 11.86 5.66
CA PRO A 40 1.15 11.79 4.67
C PRO A 40 1.89 10.44 4.76
N TYR A 41 2.51 10.02 3.65
CA TYR A 41 3.44 8.89 3.64
C TYR A 41 4.75 9.29 4.33
N ASN A 42 5.23 8.46 5.25
CA ASN A 42 6.48 8.73 5.97
C ASN A 42 7.60 7.79 5.50
N ASN A 43 8.47 8.23 4.59
CA ASN A 43 9.64 7.46 4.18
C ASN A 43 10.92 7.79 4.97
N ASN A 44 10.83 8.62 6.02
CA ASN A 44 11.99 9.04 6.78
C ASN A 44 12.39 7.99 7.83
N LEU A 45 13.47 7.26 7.55
CA LEU A 45 14.00 6.23 8.45
C LEU A 45 14.55 6.77 9.78
N ARG A 46 14.67 8.09 9.94
CA ARG A 46 15.13 8.72 11.20
C ARG A 46 13.99 9.00 12.17
N ASP A 47 12.75 8.93 11.72
CA ASP A 47 11.59 9.11 12.59
C ASP A 47 11.34 7.85 13.41
N ASP A 48 10.68 8.01 14.56
CA ASP A 48 10.34 6.89 15.46
C ASP A 48 9.55 5.78 14.77
N CYS A 49 8.80 6.13 13.72
CA CYS A 49 8.13 5.18 12.84
C CYS A 49 8.14 5.66 11.40
N HIS A 50 8.19 4.72 10.46
CA HIS A 50 8.23 4.98 9.03
C HIS A 50 7.35 3.99 8.26
N ASP A 51 7.22 4.25 6.97
CA ASP A 51 6.47 3.47 6.00
C ASP A 51 7.43 2.81 5.02
N ALA A 52 7.36 1.49 4.93
CA ALA A 52 8.17 0.70 4.03
C ALA A 52 7.35 0.24 2.83
N MET A 53 7.89 0.44 1.63
CA MET A 53 7.35 -0.11 0.40
C MET A 53 8.16 -1.33 -0.05
N HIS A 54 7.49 -2.31 -0.63
CA HIS A 54 8.12 -3.53 -1.13
C HIS A 54 8.00 -3.61 -2.64
N PHE A 55 9.14 -3.85 -3.31
CA PHE A 55 9.18 -4.01 -4.77
C PHE A 55 8.87 -5.46 -5.13
N LEU A 56 7.66 -5.68 -5.66
CA LEU A 56 7.19 -6.99 -6.11
C LEU A 56 7.25 -7.11 -7.64
N PRO A 57 7.25 -8.35 -8.18
CA PRO A 57 7.25 -8.55 -9.62
C PRO A 57 6.13 -7.78 -10.32
N ASN A 58 6.45 -7.26 -11.51
CA ASN A 58 5.54 -6.53 -12.40
C ASN A 58 5.07 -5.15 -11.92
N CYS A 59 5.54 -4.64 -10.77
CA CYS A 59 5.13 -3.29 -10.30
C CYS A 59 5.49 -2.16 -11.30
N GLU A 60 6.56 -2.36 -12.07
CA GLU A 60 7.04 -1.43 -13.11
C GLU A 60 6.62 -1.85 -14.53
N SER A 61 5.67 -2.78 -14.69
CA SER A 61 5.29 -3.21 -16.04
C SER A 61 4.64 -2.07 -16.82
N GLU A 62 5.06 -1.87 -18.07
CA GLU A 62 4.41 -0.92 -18.98
C GLU A 62 3.07 -1.46 -19.52
N ASN A 63 2.85 -2.77 -19.43
CA ASN A 63 1.61 -3.40 -19.89
C ASN A 63 0.48 -3.22 -18.87
N SER A 64 -0.76 -3.12 -19.36
CA SER A 64 -1.94 -3.07 -18.50
C SER A 64 -2.19 -4.43 -17.86
N LEU A 65 -1.62 -4.63 -16.66
CA LEU A 65 -1.77 -5.84 -15.87
C LEU A 65 -2.07 -5.52 -14.41
N ARG A 66 -2.76 -6.44 -13.74
CA ARG A 66 -3.01 -6.35 -12.29
C ARG A 66 -1.85 -6.94 -11.51
N ALA A 67 -1.11 -6.09 -10.79
CA ALA A 67 -0.02 -6.48 -9.92
C ALA A 67 -0.40 -6.32 -8.44
N TRP A 68 0.43 -6.90 -7.57
CA TRP A 68 0.35 -6.76 -6.12
C TRP A 68 1.40 -5.77 -5.65
N PHE A 69 1.00 -4.91 -4.71
CA PHE A 69 1.86 -3.95 -4.03
C PHE A 69 1.72 -4.18 -2.52
N VAL A 70 2.83 -4.07 -1.79
CA VAL A 70 2.84 -4.30 -0.34
C VAL A 70 3.52 -3.12 0.34
N TYR A 71 2.88 -2.65 1.41
CA TYR A 71 3.36 -1.57 2.25
C TYR A 71 3.26 -1.97 3.71
N ASP A 72 4.24 -1.59 4.51
CA ASP A 72 4.18 -1.64 5.96
C ASP A 72 4.14 -0.22 6.49
N PHE A 73 3.03 0.14 7.13
CA PHE A 73 2.80 1.46 7.67
C PHE A 73 3.09 1.51 9.17
N ASN A 74 3.67 2.62 9.64
CA ASN A 74 4.00 2.88 11.04
C ASN A 74 4.91 1.80 11.66
N VAL A 75 5.91 1.31 10.93
CA VAL A 75 6.91 0.37 11.46
C VAL A 75 8.03 1.13 12.16
N THR A 76 8.46 0.63 13.31
CA THR A 76 9.52 1.25 14.13
C THR A 76 10.90 0.68 13.78
N GLU A 77 10.94 -0.54 13.25
CA GLU A 77 12.15 -1.26 12.89
C GLU A 77 11.88 -2.19 11.69
N PRO A 78 12.92 -2.62 10.97
CA PRO A 78 12.77 -3.70 9.99
C PRO A 78 12.17 -4.94 10.63
N LEU A 79 10.99 -5.35 10.17
CA LEU A 79 10.28 -6.50 10.71
C LEU A 79 10.80 -7.81 10.11
N ASP A 80 11.08 -8.79 10.95
CA ASP A 80 11.33 -10.16 10.51
C ASP A 80 10.03 -10.89 10.10
N LYS A 81 10.17 -12.09 9.54
CA LYS A 81 9.02 -12.89 9.07
C LYS A 81 8.02 -13.21 10.18
N THR A 82 8.47 -13.41 11.41
CA THR A 82 7.63 -13.75 12.55
C THR A 82 6.89 -12.51 13.04
N GLN A 83 7.59 -11.38 13.19
CA GLN A 83 7.03 -10.09 13.58
C GLN A 83 5.97 -9.62 12.57
N VAL A 84 6.24 -9.77 11.27
CA VAL A 84 5.26 -9.54 10.20
C VAL A 84 3.96 -10.28 10.44
N LEU A 85 3.98 -11.54 10.89
CA LEU A 85 2.75 -12.32 11.09
C LEU A 85 1.90 -11.82 12.26
N THR A 86 2.50 -11.03 13.17
CA THR A 86 1.82 -10.50 14.36
C THR A 86 1.13 -9.16 14.13
N ILE A 87 1.50 -8.42 13.06
CA ILE A 87 0.90 -7.12 12.76
C ILE A 87 -0.43 -7.27 12.02
N SER A 88 -1.26 -6.23 12.09
CA SER A 88 -2.54 -6.21 11.38
C SER A 88 -2.32 -6.23 9.87
N HIS A 89 -3.18 -6.96 9.14
CA HIS A 89 -3.14 -7.02 7.68
C HIS A 89 -4.44 -6.52 7.08
N ALA A 90 -4.34 -5.69 6.05
CA ALA A 90 -5.47 -5.27 5.23
C ALA A 90 -5.18 -5.52 3.75
N VAL A 91 -6.13 -6.12 3.05
CA VAL A 91 -6.01 -6.39 1.62
C VAL A 91 -7.02 -5.55 0.87
N TYR A 92 -6.61 -4.94 -0.22
CA TYR A 92 -7.43 -4.05 -1.03
C TYR A 92 -7.37 -4.41 -2.50
N HIS A 93 -8.49 -4.26 -3.19
CA HIS A 93 -8.50 -4.12 -4.65
C HIS A 93 -8.73 -2.65 -4.98
N ALA A 94 -7.82 -2.05 -5.71
CA ALA A 94 -7.90 -0.67 -6.13
C ALA A 94 -8.08 -0.58 -7.65
N THR A 95 -8.83 0.42 -8.07
CA THR A 95 -8.88 0.89 -9.46
C THR A 95 -9.02 2.40 -9.46
N ARG A 96 -8.52 3.05 -10.51
CA ARG A 96 -8.64 4.50 -10.67
C ARG A 96 -9.43 4.80 -11.94
N GLN A 97 -10.50 5.56 -11.79
CA GLN A 97 -11.26 6.12 -12.91
C GLN A 97 -11.31 7.63 -12.72
N GLY A 98 -10.45 8.37 -13.42
CA GLY A 98 -10.22 9.79 -13.17
C GLY A 98 -9.27 10.02 -11.99
N GLU A 99 -9.62 10.97 -11.11
CA GLU A 99 -8.73 11.37 -10.00
C GLU A 99 -8.81 10.49 -8.73
N PRO A 100 -9.98 10.12 -8.18
CA PRO A 100 -10.03 9.40 -6.91
C PRO A 100 -9.73 7.91 -7.06
N TRP A 101 -9.06 7.33 -6.05
CA TRP A 101 -8.91 5.88 -5.93
C TRP A 101 -10.20 5.24 -5.43
N TRP A 102 -10.70 4.26 -6.19
CA TRP A 102 -11.78 3.39 -5.76
C TRP A 102 -11.17 2.15 -5.14
N VAL A 103 -11.27 2.02 -3.81
CA VAL A 103 -10.61 0.95 -3.06
C VAL A 103 -11.66 0.10 -2.35
N ARG A 104 -11.66 -1.21 -2.62
CA ARG A 104 -12.48 -2.19 -1.92
C ARG A 104 -11.63 -2.97 -0.92
N SER A 105 -11.92 -2.83 0.37
CA SER A 105 -11.25 -3.61 1.42
C SER A 105 -11.79 -5.04 1.47
N LEU A 106 -10.90 -6.03 1.41
CA LEU A 106 -11.21 -7.41 1.72
C LEU A 106 -10.90 -7.65 3.19
N ARG A 107 -11.92 -7.58 4.04
CA ARG A 107 -11.80 -8.12 5.40
C ARG A 107 -12.03 -9.62 5.34
N ARG A 108 -11.19 -10.42 6.00
CA ARG A 108 -11.47 -11.85 6.24
C ARG A 108 -12.90 -11.96 6.81
N GLY A 109 -13.83 -12.49 6.01
CA GLY A 109 -15.13 -12.95 6.47
C GLY A 109 -16.37 -12.09 6.20
N LYS A 110 -16.30 -10.87 5.64
CA LYS A 110 -17.53 -10.15 5.21
C LYS A 110 -17.32 -9.30 3.97
N LEU A 111 -18.05 -9.65 2.89
CA LEU A 111 -18.40 -8.68 1.86
C LEU A 111 -19.20 -7.56 2.54
N VAL A 112 -18.66 -6.35 2.54
CA VAL A 112 -19.46 -5.15 2.77
C VAL A 112 -19.62 -4.49 1.41
N SER A 113 -20.87 -4.45 0.96
CA SER A 113 -21.37 -3.75 -0.22
C SER A 113 -21.49 -2.26 0.07
#